data_AF-A0A2N2MPA1-F1
#
_entry.id   AF-A0A2N2MPA1-F1
#
_cell.length_a   1.000
_cell.length_b   1.000
_cell.length_c   1.000
_cell.angle_alpha   90.00
_cell.angle_beta   90.00
_cell.angle_gamma   90.00
#
_symmetry.space_group_name_H-M   'P 1'
#
loop_
_entity.id
_entity.type
_entity.pdbx_description
1 polymer ?
#
loop_
_entity_poly.entity_id
_entity_poly.type
_entity_poly.pdbx_seq_one_letter_code
_entity_poly.pdbx_strand_id
1 'polypeptide(L)'
;AMMEHTGMTMQIAQGLSALMGMIYPLFSPLVGMVGAFATGSNTNSNVLFGAMQKGVAELLAISPLILLAAQTVGGSLGSMIAPAKLAVGTTTTGLKGKEGEILRITLPIGLGMVLIVGVVVLILSWI
;
A
#
# COMPACT_ATOMS: atom_id res chain seq x y z
N ALA A 1 16.74 3.00 0.05
CA ALA A 1 18.21 3.03 0.19
C ALA A 1 18.86 1.84 -0.52
N MET A 2 19.00 0.64 0.06
CA MET A 2 19.72 -0.44 -0.64
C MET A 2 19.04 -0.91 -1.93
N MET A 3 17.71 -1.13 -1.94
CA MET A 3 16.99 -1.56 -3.15
C MET A 3 17.04 -0.55 -4.30
N GLU A 4 17.15 0.72 -3.96
CA GLU A 4 17.25 1.82 -4.92
C GLU A 4 18.67 1.89 -5.49
N HIS A 5 19.69 1.80 -4.63
CA HIS A 5 21.10 1.76 -5.06
C HIS A 5 21.45 0.51 -5.87
N THR A 6 20.79 -0.62 -5.64
CA THR A 6 21.01 -1.86 -6.42
C THR A 6 20.18 -1.92 -7.70
N GLY A 7 19.34 -0.93 -7.99
CA GLY A 7 18.47 -0.91 -9.18
C GLY A 7 17.25 -1.85 -9.10
N MET A 8 17.08 -2.61 -8.02
CA MET A 8 15.95 -3.53 -7.83
C MET A 8 14.61 -2.79 -7.86
N THR A 9 14.54 -1.60 -7.25
CA THR A 9 13.34 -0.75 -7.25
C THR A 9 12.88 -0.42 -8.68
N MET A 10 13.82 -0.10 -9.57
CA MET A 10 13.50 0.26 -10.95
C MET A 10 13.09 -0.96 -11.79
N GLN A 11 13.73 -2.12 -11.58
CA GLN A 11 13.34 -3.36 -12.26
C GLN A 11 11.92 -3.80 -11.90
N ILE A 12 11.55 -3.71 -10.61
CA ILE A 12 10.18 -3.98 -10.16
C ILE A 12 9.21 -2.99 -10.80
N ALA A 13 9.56 -1.71 -10.84
CA ALA A 13 8.73 -0.69 -11.46
C ALA A 13 8.50 -0.98 -12.96
N GLN A 14 9.55 -1.33 -13.71
CA GLN A 14 9.46 -1.71 -15.12
C GLN A 14 8.59 -2.94 -15.35
N GLY A 15 8.75 -3.98 -14.51
CA GLY A 15 7.92 -5.18 -14.57
C GLY A 15 6.44 -4.86 -14.33
N LEU A 16 6.14 -4.08 -13.29
CA LEU A 16 4.76 -3.71 -12.96
C LEU A 16 4.14 -2.81 -14.03
N SER A 17 4.88 -1.82 -14.55
CA SER A 17 4.40 -0.94 -15.62
C SER A 17 4.17 -1.71 -16.92
N ALA A 18 5.02 -2.68 -17.26
CA ALA A 18 4.87 -3.48 -18.48
C ALA A 18 3.70 -4.47 -18.39
N LEU A 19 3.47 -5.08 -17.22
CA LEU A 19 2.41 -6.08 -17.03
C LEU A 19 1.03 -5.44 -16.85
N MET A 20 0.94 -4.33 -16.12
CA MET A 20 -0.33 -3.70 -15.76
C MET A 20 -0.64 -2.47 -16.63
N GLY A 21 0.38 -1.79 -17.15
CA GLY A 21 0.17 -0.55 -17.91
C GLY A 21 -0.67 0.47 -17.14
N MET A 22 -1.59 1.12 -17.86
CA MET A 22 -2.46 2.16 -17.30
C MET A 22 -3.49 1.67 -16.27
N ILE A 23 -3.65 0.36 -16.04
CA ILE A 23 -4.50 -0.15 -14.95
C ILE A 23 -3.76 -0.24 -13.61
N TYR A 24 -2.43 -0.11 -13.60
CA TYR A 24 -1.61 -0.15 -12.37
C TYR A 24 -2.11 0.75 -11.23
N PRO A 25 -2.58 2.00 -11.45
CA PRO A 25 -3.02 2.88 -10.37
C PRO A 25 -4.13 2.27 -9.49
N LEU A 26 -4.94 1.35 -10.03
CA LEU A 26 -5.94 0.59 -9.28
C LEU A 26 -5.32 -0.25 -8.14
N PHE A 27 -4.12 -0.77 -8.35
CA PHE A 27 -3.41 -1.65 -7.42
C PHE A 27 -2.39 -0.91 -6.56
N SER A 28 -2.03 0.33 -6.88
CA SER A 28 -1.10 1.15 -6.11
C SER A 28 -1.41 1.20 -4.60
N PRO A 29 -2.66 1.44 -4.13
CA PRO A 29 -2.95 1.44 -2.70
C PRO A 29 -2.81 0.05 -2.04
N LEU A 30 -2.97 -1.04 -2.80
CA LEU A 30 -2.78 -2.39 -2.26
C LEU A 30 -1.31 -2.64 -1.89
N VAL A 31 -0.36 -2.15 -2.69
CA VAL A 31 1.07 -2.22 -2.38
C VAL A 31 1.35 -1.53 -1.03
N GLY A 32 0.79 -0.34 -0.83
CA GLY A 32 0.88 0.38 0.44
C GLY A 32 0.35 -0.42 1.61
N MET A 33 -0.83 -1.02 1.44
CA MET A 33 -1.46 -1.86 2.44
C MET A 33 -0.58 -3.06 2.81
N VAL A 34 -0.07 -3.81 1.83
CA VAL A 34 0.77 -4.98 2.07
C VAL A 34 2.06 -4.59 2.81
N GLY A 35 2.71 -3.51 2.39
CA GLY A 35 3.92 -3.03 3.05
C GLY A 35 3.68 -2.63 4.51
N ALA A 36 2.58 -1.95 4.80
CA ALA A 36 2.26 -1.53 6.16
C ALA A 36 1.71 -2.68 7.03
N PHE A 37 1.01 -3.65 6.43
CA PHE A 37 0.57 -4.86 7.12
C PHE A 37 1.78 -5.68 7.59
N ALA A 38 2.77 -5.86 6.72
CA ALA A 38 3.99 -6.61 7.04
C ALA A 38 4.90 -5.88 8.04
N THR A 39 5.05 -4.56 7.90
CA THR A 39 5.98 -3.77 8.73
C THR A 39 5.34 -3.17 9.99
N GLY A 40 4.01 -3.14 10.07
CA GLY A 40 3.27 -2.44 11.12
C GLY A 40 3.29 -0.91 11.03
N SER A 41 3.88 -0.31 9.99
CA SER A 41 4.11 1.13 9.90
C SER A 41 3.90 1.68 8.50
N ASN A 42 3.10 2.74 8.39
CA ASN A 42 2.91 3.49 7.16
C ASN A 42 4.23 4.10 6.65
N THR A 43 5.03 4.68 7.56
CA THR A 43 6.34 5.25 7.22
C THR A 43 7.28 4.19 6.65
N ASN A 44 7.33 3.01 7.25
CA ASN A 44 8.19 1.92 6.76
C ASN A 44 7.72 1.40 5.40
N SER A 45 6.40 1.30 5.18
CA SER A 45 5.85 0.97 3.86
C SER A 45 6.26 1.98 2.79
N ASN A 46 6.18 3.28 3.11
CA ASN A 46 6.59 4.35 2.20
C ASN A 46 8.10 4.33 1.90
N VAL A 47 8.94 4.03 2.89
CA VAL A 47 10.39 3.87 2.70
C VAL A 47 10.71 2.68 1.78
N LEU A 48 9.95 1.58 1.89
CA LEU A 48 10.15 0.37 1.08
C LEU A 48 9.70 0.56 -0.38
N PHE A 49 8.51 1.12 -0.58
CA PHE A 49 7.84 1.09 -1.88
C PHE A 49 7.62 2.46 -2.53
N GLY A 50 7.89 3.57 -1.83
CA GLY A 50 7.68 4.92 -2.39
C GLY A 50 8.51 5.18 -3.63
N ALA A 51 9.81 4.84 -3.61
CA ALA A 51 10.67 4.98 -4.79
C ALA A 51 10.20 4.11 -5.96
N MET A 52 9.66 2.91 -5.68
CA MET A 52 9.09 2.03 -6.71
C MET A 52 7.84 2.64 -7.34
N GLN A 53 6.90 3.15 -6.52
CA GLN A 53 5.69 3.82 -6.99
C GLN A 53 6.00 5.06 -7.84
N LYS A 54 7.00 5.84 -7.42
CA LYS A 54 7.51 6.97 -8.20
C LYS A 54 8.04 6.51 -9.56
N GLY A 55 8.85 5.46 -9.60
CA GLY A 55 9.36 4.89 -10.85
C GLY A 55 8.24 4.38 -11.78
N VAL A 56 7.21 3.73 -11.23
CA VAL A 56 6.04 3.30 -12.03
C VAL A 56 5.29 4.51 -12.59
N ALA A 57 5.11 5.57 -11.79
CA ALA A 57 4.46 6.79 -12.24
C ALA A 57 5.21 7.42 -13.43
N GLU A 58 6.54 7.52 -13.32
CA GLU A 58 7.39 8.06 -14.39
C GLU A 58 7.33 7.22 -15.66
N LEU A 59 7.34 5.88 -15.54
CA LEU A 59 7.26 4.97 -16.69
C LEU A 59 5.89 5.01 -17.40
N LEU A 60 4.82 5.24 -16.65
CA LEU A 60 3.46 5.35 -17.18
C LEU A 60 3.05 6.79 -17.55
N ALA A 61 3.96 7.76 -17.41
CA ALA A 61 3.68 9.18 -17.58
C ALA A 61 2.51 9.69 -16.71
N ILE A 62 2.36 9.14 -15.50
CA ILE A 62 1.39 9.55 -14.49
C ILE A 62 2.08 10.47 -13.50
N SER A 63 1.35 11.45 -12.95
CA SER A 63 1.88 12.30 -11.87
C SER A 63 2.34 11.45 -10.67
N PRO A 64 3.62 11.53 -10.25
CA PRO A 64 4.11 10.79 -9.09
C PRO A 64 3.34 11.09 -7.81
N LEU A 65 2.76 12.29 -7.69
CA LEU A 65 1.96 12.68 -6.54
C LEU A 65 0.75 11.75 -6.35
N ILE A 66 0.13 11.31 -7.44
CA ILE A 66 -1.07 10.46 -7.41
C ILE A 66 -0.73 9.08 -6.84
N LEU A 67 0.32 8.43 -7.35
CA LEU A 67 0.71 7.09 -6.89
C LEU A 67 1.36 7.12 -5.50
N LEU A 68 2.11 8.16 -5.15
CA LEU A 68 2.66 8.32 -3.79
C LEU A 68 1.57 8.61 -2.75
N ALA A 69 0.53 9.36 -3.11
CA ALA A 69 -0.64 9.53 -2.27
C ALA A 69 -1.38 8.20 -2.07
N ALA A 70 -1.64 7.47 -3.15
CA ALA A 70 -2.27 6.14 -3.09
C ALA A 70 -1.49 5.17 -2.20
N GLN A 71 -0.17 5.12 -2.34
CA GLN A 71 0.74 4.35 -1.49
C GLN A 71 0.58 4.69 0.00
N THR A 72 0.51 5.97 0.35
CA THR A 72 0.36 6.44 1.73
C THR A 72 -1.03 6.14 2.31
N VAL A 73 -2.08 6.29 1.50
CA VAL A 73 -3.45 5.92 1.88
C VAL A 73 -3.53 4.41 2.12
N GLY A 74 -2.99 3.62 1.19
CA GLY A 74 -2.86 2.17 1.31
C GLY A 74 -2.11 1.76 2.58
N GLY A 75 -0.97 2.39 2.86
CA GLY A 75 -0.18 2.10 4.06
C GLY A 75 -0.86 2.50 5.37
N SER A 76 -1.73 3.51 5.35
CA SER A 76 -2.58 3.85 6.48
C SER A 76 -3.64 2.77 6.72
N LEU A 77 -4.27 2.26 5.66
CA LEU A 77 -5.24 1.16 5.74
C LEU A 77 -4.57 -0.16 6.17
N GLY A 78 -3.38 -0.48 5.65
CA GLY A 78 -2.62 -1.66 6.07
C GLY A 78 -2.14 -1.59 7.52
N SER A 79 -1.80 -0.39 7.98
CA SER A 79 -1.49 -0.15 9.40
C SER A 79 -2.67 -0.48 10.32
N MET A 80 -3.90 -0.14 9.94
CA MET A 80 -5.09 -0.43 10.74
C MET A 80 -5.25 -1.94 11.03
N ILE A 81 -4.90 -2.79 10.06
CA ILE A 81 -5.05 -4.25 10.13
C ILE A 81 -3.74 -4.99 10.46
N ALA A 82 -2.66 -4.27 10.77
CA ALA A 82 -1.36 -4.89 11.01
C ALA A 82 -1.37 -5.69 12.33
N PRO A 83 -0.81 -6.92 12.35
CA PRO A 83 -0.84 -7.78 13.54
C PRO A 83 -0.26 -7.12 14.80
N ALA A 84 0.84 -6.38 14.66
CA ALA A 84 1.47 -5.67 15.76
C ALA A 84 0.54 -4.60 16.38
N LYS A 85 -0.22 -3.88 15.55
CA LYS A 85 -1.17 -2.85 16.01
C LYS A 85 -2.44 -3.47 16.59
N LEU A 86 -2.91 -4.56 16.02
CA LEU A 86 -4.04 -5.32 16.57
C LEU A 86 -3.72 -5.91 17.95
N ALA A 87 -2.51 -6.43 18.17
CA ALA A 87 -2.07 -6.94 19.48
C ALA A 87 -2.02 -5.84 20.56
N VAL A 88 -1.58 -4.63 20.20
CA VAL A 88 -1.63 -3.48 21.11
C VAL A 88 -3.09 -3.07 21.38
N GLY A 89 -3.94 -3.06 20.34
CA GLY A 89 -5.36 -2.78 20.48
C GLY A 89 -6.06 -3.74 21.45
N THR A 90 -5.94 -5.05 21.23
CA THR A 90 -6.61 -6.09 22.03
C THR A 90 -6.21 -6.06 23.51
N THR A 91 -4.94 -5.75 23.80
CA THR A 91 -4.47 -5.64 25.19
C THR A 91 -5.06 -4.44 25.93
N THR A 92 -5.30 -3.32 25.25
CA THR A 92 -5.92 -2.12 25.85
C THR A 92 -7.43 -2.22 26.02
N THR A 93 -8.11 -3.02 25.20
CA THR A 93 -9.58 -3.17 25.23
C THR A 93 -10.06 -4.42 25.98
N GLY A 94 -9.16 -5.17 26.62
CA GLY A 94 -9.50 -6.42 27.31
C GLY A 94 -9.87 -7.59 26.39
N LEU A 95 -9.53 -7.51 25.11
CA LEU A 95 -9.81 -8.53 24.08
C LEU A 95 -8.58 -9.37 23.71
N LYS A 96 -7.62 -9.50 24.63
CA LYS A 96 -6.35 -10.22 24.40
C LYS A 96 -6.61 -11.63 23.86
N GLY A 97 -5.91 -12.03 22.80
CA GLY A 97 -6.10 -13.32 22.14
C GLY A 97 -7.21 -13.35 21.08
N LYS A 98 -7.92 -12.23 20.87
CA LYS A 98 -8.94 -12.08 19.82
C LYS A 98 -8.45 -11.32 18.58
N GLU A 99 -7.14 -11.20 18.38
CA GLU A 99 -6.54 -10.46 17.26
C GLU A 99 -7.03 -11.01 15.91
N GLY A 100 -7.14 -12.33 15.80
CA GLY A 100 -7.63 -12.99 14.59
C GLY A 100 -9.11 -12.73 14.30
N GLU A 101 -9.95 -12.63 15.34
CA GLU A 101 -11.37 -12.30 15.21
C GLU A 101 -11.54 -10.87 14.68
N ILE A 102 -10.80 -9.93 15.26
CA ILE A 102 -10.78 -8.52 14.82
C ILE A 102 -10.22 -8.40 13.40
N LEU A 103 -9.13 -9.11 13.08
CA LEU A 103 -8.55 -9.11 11.74
C LEU A 103 -9.56 -9.64 10.71
N ARG A 104 -10.29 -10.72 11.04
CA ARG A 104 -11.29 -11.31 10.14
C ARG A 104 -12.43 -10.34 9.81
N ILE A 105 -12.76 -9.42 10.72
CA ILE A 105 -13.77 -8.38 10.50
C ILE A 105 -13.18 -7.18 9.76
N THR A 106 -11.98 -6.74 10.13
CA THR A 106 -11.36 -5.51 9.62
C THR A 106 -10.69 -5.67 8.25
N LEU A 107 -10.15 -6.86 7.95
CA LEU A 107 -9.51 -7.16 6.67
C LEU A 107 -10.42 -6.94 5.45
N PRO A 108 -11.65 -7.50 5.38
CA PRO A 108 -12.53 -7.25 4.23
C PRO A 108 -12.92 -5.77 4.10
N ILE A 109 -13.10 -5.06 5.21
CA ILE A 109 -13.38 -3.61 5.21
C ILE A 109 -12.17 -2.86 4.62
N GLY A 110 -10.96 -3.19 5.07
CA GLY A 110 -9.73 -2.62 4.56
C GLY A 110 -9.55 -2.86 3.06
N LEU A 111 -9.78 -4.09 2.59
CA LEU A 111 -9.71 -4.43 1.17
C LEU A 111 -10.76 -3.67 0.34
N GLY A 112 -11.98 -3.52 0.87
CA GLY A 112 -13.02 -2.70 0.25
C GLY A 112 -12.61 -1.23 0.12
N MET A 113 -12.00 -0.66 1.16
CA MET A 113 -11.47 0.71 1.12
C MET A 113 -10.32 0.84 0.13
N VAL A 114 -9.39 -0.13 0.06
CA VAL A 114 -8.31 -0.14 -0.92
C VAL A 114 -8.85 -0.16 -2.34
N LEU A 115 -9.88 -0.97 -2.61
CA LEU A 115 -10.52 -1.02 -3.92
C LEU A 115 -11.15 0.33 -4.29
N ILE A 116 -11.88 0.96 -3.38
CA ILE A 116 -12.49 2.28 -3.59
C ILE A 116 -11.40 3.32 -3.91
N VAL A 117 -10.34 3.37 -3.10
CA VAL A 117 -9.21 4.27 -3.33
C VAL A 117 -8.55 3.97 -4.67
N GLY A 118 -8.35 2.70 -5.01
CA GLY A 118 -7.77 2.29 -6.29
C GLY A 118 -8.58 2.79 -7.49
N VAL A 119 -9.91 2.71 -7.43
CA VAL A 119 -10.79 3.24 -8.48
C VAL A 119 -10.64 4.76 -8.60
N VAL A 120 -10.62 5.48 -7.47
CA VAL A 120 -10.42 6.94 -7.46
C VAL A 120 -9.06 7.31 -8.07
N VAL A 121 -7.99 6.63 -7.66
CA VAL A 121 -6.62 6.87 -8.14
C VAL A 121 -6.50 6.54 -9.62
N LEU A 122 -7.18 5.49 -10.09
CA LEU A 122 -7.25 5.16 -11.51
C LEU A 122 -7.87 6.33 -12.27
N ILE A 123 -9.06 6.81 -11.88
CA ILE A 123 -9.72 7.94 -12.54
C ILE A 123 -8.84 9.19 -12.55
N LEU A 124 -8.24 9.54 -11.42
CA LEU A 124 -7.34 10.71 -11.29
C LEU A 124 -6.10 10.59 -12.18
N SER A 125 -5.64 9.38 -12.49
CA SER A 125 -4.45 9.16 -13.34
C SER A 125 -4.69 9.46 -14.82
N TRP A 126 -5.95 9.63 -15.25
CA TRP A 126 -6.33 9.99 -16.62
C TRP A 126 -6.61 11.49 -16.81
N ILE A 127 -6.49 12.28 -15.73
CA ILE A 127 -6.71 13.73 -15.71
C ILE A 127 -5.34 14.42 -15.69
#